data_AF-A0A944GFK9-F1
#
_entry.id   AF-A0A944GFK9-F1
#
_cell.length_a   1.000
_cell.length_b   1.000
_cell.length_c   1.000
_cell.angle_alpha   90.00
_cell.angle_beta   90.00
_cell.angle_gamma   90.00
#
_symmetry.space_group_name_H-M   'P 1'
#
loop_
_entity.id
_entity.type
_entity.pdbx_description
1 polymer ?
#
loop_
_entity_poly.entity_id
_entity_poly.type
_entity_poly.pdbx_seq_one_letter_code
_entity_poly.pdbx_strand_id
1 'polypeptide(L)' 'MGRFLNPGNGGFESIISEDTYVDKTGIIGYLNRWLNKSTRYVCVSRARRFGKTVAAQTIQAYYDNSCDS' A
#
# COMPACT_ATOMS: atom_id res chain seq x y z
N MET A 1 -8.67 16.31 23.56
CA MET A 1 -8.34 14.89 23.71
C MET A 1 -9.09 14.12 22.61
N GLY A 2 -8.47 13.96 21.44
CA GLY A 2 -9.18 13.50 20.25
C GLY A 2 -9.36 11.98 20.24
N ARG A 3 -10.61 11.51 20.26
CA ARG A 3 -10.95 10.11 19.99
C ARG A 3 -10.74 9.84 18.49
N PHE A 4 -9.57 9.35 18.11
CA PHE A 4 -9.34 8.72 16.80
C PHE A 4 -9.84 7.28 16.84
N LEU A 5 -11.15 7.10 16.94
CA LEU A 5 -11.76 5.78 16.76
C LEU A 5 -12.13 5.66 15.29
N ASN A 6 -11.22 5.03 14.54
CA ASN A 6 -11.37 4.57 13.16
C ASN A 6 -12.19 5.51 12.24
N PRO A 7 -11.58 6.57 11.67
CA PRO A 7 -12.28 7.54 10.81
C PRO A 7 -12.79 6.97 9.47
N GLY A 8 -12.67 5.65 9.25
CA GLY A 8 -13.00 5.00 7.99
C GLY A 8 -12.11 5.47 6.84
N ASN A 9 -12.57 5.27 5.61
CA ASN A 9 -11.81 5.57 4.39
C ASN A 9 -11.89 7.03 3.93
N GLY A 10 -12.54 7.94 4.66
CA GLY A 10 -12.68 9.34 4.23
C GLY A 10 -11.35 10.07 4.01
N GLY A 11 -10.31 9.72 4.78
CA GLY A 11 -8.95 10.23 4.55
C GLY A 11 -8.35 9.74 3.23
N PHE A 12 -8.63 8.50 2.84
CA PHE A 12 -8.22 7.95 1.55
C PHE A 12 -8.96 8.63 0.40
N GLU A 13 -10.28 8.82 0.52
CA GLU A 13 -11.11 9.54 -0.47
C GLU A 13 -10.61 10.97 -0.72
N SER A 14 -10.24 11.69 0.33
CA SER A 14 -9.65 13.03 0.19
C SER A 14 -8.34 12.98 -0.59
N ILE A 15 -7.45 12.03 -0.28
CA ILE A 15 -6.13 11.91 -0.92
C ILE A 15 -6.25 11.58 -2.42
N ILE A 16 -7.15 10.66 -2.80
CA ILE A 16 -7.32 10.29 -4.22
C ILE A 16 -7.94 11.41 -5.06
N SER A 17 -8.63 12.36 -4.43
CA SER A 17 -9.23 13.52 -5.10
C SER A 17 -8.23 14.65 -5.41
N GLU A 18 -7.00 14.56 -4.90
CA GLU A 18 -5.96 15.56 -5.16
C GLU A 18 -5.24 15.31 -6.49
N ASP A 19 -4.97 16.38 -7.24
CA ASP A 19 -4.17 16.34 -8.49
C ASP A 19 -2.75 15.80 -8.30
N THR A 20 -2.22 15.86 -7.06
CA THR A 20 -0.86 15.38 -6.76
C THR A 20 -0.80 13.90 -6.46
N TYR A 21 -1.95 13.22 -6.39
CA TYR A 21 -2.00 11.79 -6.14
C TYR A 21 -1.42 11.02 -7.32
N VAL A 22 -0.45 10.16 -7.01
CA VAL A 22 0.11 9.22 -7.98
C VAL A 22 -0.20 7.81 -7.52
N ASP A 23 -1.03 7.12 -8.28
CA ASP A 23 -1.33 5.71 -8.04
C ASP A 23 -0.06 4.85 -8.25
N LYS A 24 0.31 4.12 -7.20
CA LYS A 24 1.45 3.19 -7.17
C LYS A 24 1.03 1.73 -6.99
N THR A 25 -0.28 1.46 -6.98
CA THR A 25 -0.83 0.10 -6.78
C THR A 25 -0.47 -0.85 -7.92
N GLY A 26 -0.06 -0.35 -9.10
CA GLY A 26 0.45 -1.16 -10.21
C GLY A 26 1.59 -2.12 -9.84
N ILE A 27 2.34 -1.85 -8.75
CA ILE A 27 3.34 -2.79 -8.23
C ILE A 27 2.74 -4.13 -7.77
N ILE A 28 1.49 -4.15 -7.32
CA ILE A 28 0.77 -5.35 -6.88
C ILE A 28 0.65 -6.33 -8.04
N GLY A 29 0.26 -5.86 -9.23
CA GLY A 29 0.20 -6.69 -10.43
C GLY A 29 1.55 -7.29 -10.83
N TYR A 30 2.65 -6.56 -10.60
CA TYR A 30 4.00 -7.11 -10.77
C TYR A 30 4.29 -8.24 -9.77
N LEU A 31 4.00 -8.02 -8.49
CA LEU A 31 4.26 -8.98 -7.41
C LEU A 31 3.37 -10.22 -7.50
N ASN A 32 2.12 -10.08 -7.93
CA ASN A 32 1.18 -11.19 -8.11
C ASN A 32 1.73 -12.26 -9.06
N ARG A 33 2.53 -11.89 -10.07
CA ARG A 33 3.18 -12.84 -11.00
C ARG A 33 4.23 -13.74 -10.33
N TRP A 34 4.69 -13.38 -9.14
CA TRP A 34 5.67 -14.13 -8.37
C TRP A 34 5.04 -14.93 -7.21
N LEU A 35 3.73 -14.79 -6.99
CA LEU A 35 3.00 -15.64 -6.06
C LEU A 35 3.15 -17.11 -6.48
N ASN A 36 3.28 -17.98 -5.47
CA ASN A 36 3.46 -19.44 -5.64
C ASN A 36 4.75 -19.89 -6.36
N LYS A 37 5.73 -18.99 -6.56
CA LYS A 37 7.05 -19.35 -7.09
C LYS A 37 8.06 -19.60 -5.96
N SER A 38 9.09 -20.38 -6.26
CA SER A 38 10.23 -20.60 -5.36
C SER A 38 11.02 -19.31 -5.10
N THR A 39 11.16 -18.46 -6.13
CA THR A 39 11.83 -17.15 -6.10
C THR A 39 10.84 -16.01 -5.90
N ARG A 40 10.17 -15.97 -4.73
CA ARG A 40 9.12 -14.99 -4.41
C ARG A 40 9.56 -13.79 -3.57
N TYR A 41 10.86 -13.70 -3.24
CA TYR A 41 11.40 -12.67 -2.36
C TYR A 41 11.84 -11.43 -3.16
N VAL A 42 11.45 -10.24 -2.70
CA VAL A 42 11.80 -8.96 -3.32
C VAL A 42 12.51 -8.07 -2.30
N CYS A 43 13.64 -7.50 -2.70
CA CYS A 43 14.39 -6.51 -1.92
C CYS A 43 14.36 -5.16 -2.63
N VAL A 44 14.07 -4.09 -1.90
CA VAL A 44 14.05 -2.72 -2.43
C VAL A 44 15.07 -1.87 -1.66
N SER A 45 16.29 -1.77 -2.18
CA SER A 45 17.33 -0.88 -1.68
C SER A 45 17.26 0.48 -2.40
N ARG A 46 16.66 1.48 -1.76
CA ARG A 46 16.60 2.87 -2.26
C ARG A 46 16.87 3.85 -1.13
N ALA A 47 17.30 5.07 -1.46
CA ALA A 47 17.54 6.16 -0.51
C ALA A 47 16.32 6.52 0.35
N ARG A 48 16.54 7.24 1.46
CA ARG A 48 15.48 7.67 2.40
C ARG A 48 14.39 8.48 1.67
N ARG A 49 13.14 8.44 2.19
CA ARG A 49 11.93 9.13 1.65
C ARG A 49 11.41 8.69 0.28
N PHE A 50 11.93 7.61 -0.30
CA PHE A 50 11.39 7.02 -1.53
C PHE A 50 10.08 6.22 -1.38
N GLY A 51 9.32 6.41 -0.29
CA GLY A 51 8.02 5.74 -0.12
C GLY A 51 8.05 4.22 0.07
N LYS A 52 9.21 3.62 0.39
CA LYS A 52 9.35 2.16 0.60
C LYS A 52 8.41 1.60 1.67
N THR A 53 8.32 2.27 2.82
CA THR A 53 7.44 1.86 3.92
C THR A 53 5.98 1.90 3.51
N VAL A 54 5.56 2.95 2.80
CA VAL A 54 4.19 3.09 2.29
C VAL A 54 3.89 1.97 1.31
N ALA A 55 4.78 1.69 0.36
CA ALA A 55 4.60 0.59 -0.59
C ALA A 55 4.47 -0.77 0.12
N ALA A 56 5.28 -1.04 1.15
CA ALA A 56 5.16 -2.27 1.94
C ALA A 56 3.82 -2.37 2.68
N GLN A 57 3.34 -1.27 3.27
CA GLN A 57 2.03 -1.21 3.92
C GLN A 57 0.88 -1.41 2.93
N THR A 58 0.96 -0.82 1.73
CA THR A 58 -0.03 -1.04 0.67
C THR A 58 -0.07 -2.50 0.24
N ILE A 59 1.09 -3.14 0.05
CA ILE A 59 1.18 -4.56 -0.29
C ILE A 59 0.61 -5.42 0.83
N GLN A 60 0.94 -5.10 2.08
CA GLN A 60 0.41 -5.80 3.23
C GLN A 60 -1.12 -5.69 3.25
N ALA A 61 -1.68 -4.48 3.22
CA ALA A 61 -3.12 -4.25 3.25
C ALA A 61 -3.87 -4.97 2.11
N TYR A 62 -3.27 -5.07 0.92
CA TYR A 62 -3.88 -5.78 -0.20
C TYR A 62 -3.99 -7.30 0.02
N TYR A 63 -2.98 -7.92 0.64
CA TYR A 63 -3.00 -9.37 0.92
C TYR A 63 -3.60 -9.70 2.29
N ASP A 64 -3.63 -8.73 3.18
CA ASP A 64 -4.16 -8.83 4.53
C ASP A 64 -5.68 -8.72 4.46
N ASN A 65 -6.34 -9.87 4.31
CA ASN A 65 -7.81 -10.04 4.32
C ASN A 65 -8.47 -9.67 5.68
N SER A 66 -7.78 -8.92 6.54
CA SER A 66 -8.22 -8.57 7.90
C SER A 66 -9.18 -7.38 7.94
N CYS A 67 -9.39 -6.68 6.83
CA CYS A 67 -10.34 -5.57 6.74
C CYS A 67 -11.40 -5.88 5.68
N ASP A 68 -12.68 -5.86 6.08
CA ASP A 68 -13.81 -5.70 5.18
C ASP A 68 -13.70 -4.29 4.54
N SER A 69 -12.98 -4.20 3.42
CA SER A 69 -12.77 -2.97 2.66
C SER A 69 -13.94 -2.69 1.72
#